data_AF-A0A835IW06-F1
#
_entry.id   AF-A0A835IW06-F1
#
_cell.length_a   1.000
_cell.length_b   1.000
_cell.length_c   1.000
_cell.angle_alpha   90.00
_cell.angle_beta   90.00
_cell.angle_gamma   90.00
#
_symmetry.space_group_name_H-M   'P 1'
#
loop_
_entity.id
_entity.type
_entity.pdbx_description
1 polymer ?
#
loop_
_entity_poly.entity_id
_entity_poly.type
_entity_poly.pdbx_seq_one_letter_code
_entity_poly.pdbx_strand_id
1 'polypeptide(L)'
;MSRFRSLLRTTIDATKKALTWNVDDLMPPSERYIFNFNSKEEVKRWHLYSDSEYGGLSTASLEIDDTEREPRGIFSGNLSMDVTEDSKWRINRSGFCGMRSKRFDGFIDLDSYDTIALKLKGDGRCYISTIPLERYLPTWRGNVIDAKMEMNPSRIVGMSLSVNAGGGFAGAKSGPGDFKLEMDWIKALRAQ
;
A
#
# COMPACT_ATOMS: atom_id res chain seq x y z
N MET A 1 17.55 -16.78 24.42
CA MET A 1 17.07 -18.15 24.20
C MET A 1 15.84 -18.29 23.28
N SER A 2 15.40 -17.25 22.55
CA SER A 2 14.15 -17.28 21.75
C SER A 2 14.32 -17.76 20.29
N ARG A 3 15.43 -17.42 19.62
CA ARG A 3 15.65 -17.71 18.18
C ARG A 3 15.91 -19.17 17.84
N PHE A 4 16.51 -19.94 18.75
CA PHE A 4 16.76 -21.37 18.53
C PHE A 4 15.47 -22.21 18.55
N ARG A 5 14.49 -21.84 19.39
CA ARG A 5 13.21 -22.52 19.47
C ARG A 5 12.32 -22.24 18.25
N SER A 6 12.41 -21.06 17.66
CA SER A 6 11.69 -20.76 16.42
C SER A 6 12.25 -21.56 15.25
N LEU A 7 13.57 -21.61 15.09
CA LEU A 7 14.22 -22.39 14.02
C LEU A 7 13.87 -23.88 14.07
N LEU A 8 13.91 -24.49 15.27
CA LEU A 8 13.51 -25.88 15.47
C LEU A 8 12.02 -26.15 15.19
N ARG A 9 11.11 -25.23 15.57
CA ARG A 9 9.69 -25.35 15.21
C ARG A 9 9.47 -25.24 13.71
N THR A 10 10.13 -24.29 13.07
CA THR A 10 10.00 -24.06 11.62
C THR A 10 10.50 -25.28 10.82
N THR A 11 11.57 -25.93 11.30
CA THR A 11 12.09 -27.17 10.67
C THR A 11 11.17 -28.36 10.92
N ILE A 12 10.64 -28.54 12.12
CA ILE A 12 9.71 -29.63 12.45
C ILE A 12 8.39 -29.47 11.68
N ASP A 13 7.85 -28.25 11.59
CA ASP A 13 6.62 -27.97 10.85
C ASP A 13 6.83 -28.13 9.34
N ALA A 14 7.97 -27.70 8.80
CA ALA A 14 8.33 -27.94 7.40
C ALA A 14 8.49 -29.43 7.10
N THR A 15 9.09 -30.22 8.00
CA THR A 15 9.26 -31.67 7.82
C THR A 15 7.93 -32.41 7.90
N LYS A 16 7.04 -32.01 8.81
CA LYS A 16 5.69 -32.58 8.90
C LYS A 16 4.88 -32.28 7.64
N LYS A 17 4.95 -31.06 7.11
CA LYS A 17 4.27 -30.64 5.87
C LYS A 17 4.81 -31.37 4.64
N ALA A 18 6.12 -31.61 4.58
CA ALA A 18 6.74 -32.34 3.48
C ALA A 18 6.36 -33.84 3.46
N LEU A 19 6.12 -34.44 4.64
CA LEU A 19 5.72 -35.84 4.77
C LEU A 19 4.24 -36.08 4.42
N THR A 20 3.38 -35.08 4.54
CA THR A 20 1.93 -35.23 4.34
C THR A 20 1.46 -35.23 2.88
N TRP A 21 2.35 -35.01 1.89
CA TRP A 21 2.05 -35.09 0.44
C TRP A 21 0.73 -34.41 0.02
N ASN A 22 0.35 -33.34 0.72
CA ASN A 22 -0.82 -32.56 0.41
C ASN A 22 -0.38 -31.48 -0.59
N VAL A 23 -0.85 -31.56 -1.83
CA VAL A 23 -0.45 -30.63 -2.91
C VAL A 23 -0.75 -29.18 -2.52
N ASP A 24 -1.80 -28.96 -1.72
CA ASP A 24 -2.16 -27.65 -1.15
C ASP A 24 -1.16 -27.11 -0.10
N ASP A 25 -0.36 -27.99 0.54
CA ASP A 25 0.72 -27.58 1.46
C ASP A 25 2.03 -27.27 0.72
N LEU A 26 2.16 -27.69 -0.55
CA LEU A 26 3.31 -27.40 -1.40
C LEU A 26 3.23 -26.01 -2.03
N MET A 27 2.03 -25.45 -2.14
CA MET A 27 1.79 -24.12 -2.69
C MET A 27 1.53 -23.11 -1.57
N PRO A 28 2.02 -21.86 -1.69
CA PRO A 28 1.63 -20.81 -0.78
C PRO A 28 0.10 -20.59 -0.81
N PRO A 29 -0.49 -20.00 0.23
CA PRO A 29 -1.93 -19.75 0.26
C PRO A 29 -2.39 -18.90 -0.93
N SER A 30 -3.65 -19.03 -1.32
CA SER A 30 -4.23 -18.23 -2.42
C SER A 30 -4.27 -16.73 -2.12
N GLU A 31 -4.22 -16.35 -0.85
CA GLU A 31 -4.10 -14.96 -0.42
C GLU A 31 -3.05 -14.78 0.68
N ARG A 32 -2.38 -13.62 0.66
CA ARG A 32 -1.42 -13.21 1.67
C ARG A 32 -1.66 -11.76 2.06
N TYR A 33 -1.87 -11.51 3.35
CA TYR A 33 -1.90 -10.16 3.90
C TYR A 33 -0.50 -9.51 3.81
N ILE A 34 -0.46 -8.32 3.24
CA ILE A 34 0.71 -7.43 3.27
C ILE A 34 0.52 -6.39 4.36
N PHE A 35 -0.69 -5.81 4.42
CA PHE A 35 -1.14 -4.89 5.46
C PHE A 35 -2.61 -5.15 5.81
N ASN A 36 -3.01 -4.98 7.06
CA ASN A 36 -4.34 -5.31 7.57
C ASN A 36 -5.04 -4.19 8.37
N PHE A 37 -4.48 -2.98 8.34
CA PHE A 37 -4.94 -1.71 8.93
C PHE A 37 -5.83 -1.82 10.19
N ASN A 38 -5.50 -2.73 11.10
CA ASN A 38 -6.35 -3.07 12.25
C ASN A 38 -5.75 -2.66 13.60
N SER A 39 -4.55 -2.09 13.59
CA SER A 39 -3.79 -1.78 14.80
C SER A 39 -2.95 -0.52 14.67
N LYS A 40 -2.75 0.18 15.78
CA LYS A 40 -1.90 1.37 15.83
C LYS A 40 -0.43 1.02 15.54
N GLU A 41 -0.02 -0.20 15.84
CA GLU A 41 1.29 -0.76 15.52
C GLU A 41 1.53 -0.81 14.01
N GLU A 42 0.48 -1.13 13.25
CA GLU A 42 0.55 -1.16 11.80
C GLU A 42 0.63 0.24 11.20
N VAL A 43 -0.10 1.21 11.74
CA VAL A 43 0.02 2.62 11.33
C VAL A 43 1.45 3.14 11.49
N LYS A 44 2.16 2.72 12.56
CA LYS A 44 3.59 3.06 12.75
C LYS A 44 4.51 2.48 11.67
N ARG A 45 4.04 1.54 10.84
CA ARG A 45 4.77 1.03 9.67
C ARG A 45 4.64 1.95 8.46
N TRP A 46 3.86 3.02 8.54
CA TRP A 46 3.68 3.99 7.47
C TRP A 46 4.32 5.33 7.81
N HIS A 47 4.79 6.02 6.79
CA HIS A 47 5.29 7.38 6.85
C HIS A 47 4.45 8.24 5.91
N LEU A 48 3.85 9.28 6.45
CA LEU A 48 3.05 10.25 5.71
C LEU A 48 3.98 11.26 5.04
N TYR A 49 3.65 11.64 3.82
CA TYR A 49 4.36 12.68 3.07
C TYR A 49 3.34 13.54 2.32
N SER A 50 3.72 14.79 2.01
CA SER A 50 2.87 15.72 1.26
C SER A 50 3.72 16.72 0.48
N ASP A 51 3.07 17.47 -0.40
CA ASP A 51 3.68 18.60 -1.10
C ASP A 51 4.21 19.69 -0.16
N SER A 52 3.84 19.70 1.13
CA SER A 52 4.35 20.63 2.13
C SER A 52 5.85 20.54 2.37
N GLU A 53 6.45 19.37 2.12
CA GLU A 53 7.92 19.19 2.12
C GLU A 53 8.60 20.06 1.05
N TYR A 54 7.83 20.49 0.05
CA TYR A 54 8.27 21.31 -1.07
C TYR A 54 7.58 22.69 -1.12
N GLY A 55 6.87 23.09 -0.06
CA GLY A 55 6.22 24.40 0.04
C GLY A 55 4.73 24.44 -0.34
N GLY A 56 4.12 23.30 -0.66
CA GLY A 56 2.66 23.18 -0.80
C GLY A 56 1.93 23.23 0.55
N LEU A 57 0.60 23.26 0.52
CA LEU A 57 -0.24 23.35 1.72
C LEU A 57 -1.11 22.12 1.95
N SER A 58 -0.84 21.00 1.27
CA SER A 58 -1.59 19.76 1.50
C SER A 58 -1.20 19.11 2.83
N THR A 59 -2.16 18.44 3.45
CA THR A 59 -2.01 17.76 4.74
C THR A 59 -2.50 16.33 4.66
N ALA A 60 -1.95 15.45 5.50
CA ALA A 60 -2.35 14.05 5.58
C ALA A 60 -2.25 13.52 7.01
N SER A 61 -3.18 12.64 7.38
CA SER A 61 -3.24 11.89 8.63
C SER A 61 -3.55 10.42 8.34
N LEU A 62 -3.07 9.55 9.21
CA LEU A 62 -3.38 8.13 9.19
C LEU A 62 -3.66 7.68 10.62
N GLU A 63 -4.90 7.26 10.85
CA GLU A 63 -5.41 6.87 12.16
C GLU A 63 -6.10 5.51 12.08
N ILE A 64 -6.32 4.87 13.23
CA ILE A 64 -7.18 3.69 13.32
C ILE A 64 -8.52 4.14 13.88
N ASP A 65 -9.59 3.82 13.17
CA ASP A 65 -10.94 3.86 13.69
C ASP A 65 -11.25 2.55 14.39
N ASP A 66 -11.41 2.60 15.71
CA ASP A 66 -11.80 1.47 16.56
C ASP A 66 -13.24 1.58 17.07
N THR A 67 -14.04 2.51 16.51
CA THR A 67 -15.44 2.72 16.93
C THR A 67 -16.39 1.65 16.38
N GLU A 68 -16.07 1.09 15.21
CA GLU A 68 -16.82 0.00 14.59
C GLU A 68 -16.37 -1.39 15.09
N ARG A 69 -17.16 -2.43 14.77
CA ARG A 69 -16.87 -3.82 15.18
C ARG A 69 -15.54 -4.36 14.60
N GLU A 70 -15.13 -3.85 13.44
CA GLU A 70 -13.87 -4.19 12.79
C GLU A 70 -13.05 -2.90 12.65
N PRO A 71 -11.85 -2.81 13.27
CA PRO A 71 -11.03 -1.62 13.18
C PRO A 71 -10.49 -1.43 11.77
N ARG A 72 -10.42 -0.17 11.34
CA ARG A 72 -9.97 0.21 9.98
C ARG A 72 -8.97 1.35 10.03
N GLY A 73 -8.11 1.42 9.02
CA GLY A 73 -7.26 2.59 8.82
C GLY A 73 -8.04 3.72 8.17
N ILE A 74 -8.00 4.91 8.75
CA ILE A 74 -8.49 6.14 8.12
C ILE A 74 -7.28 6.90 7.60
N PHE A 75 -7.12 6.92 6.28
CA PHE A 75 -6.21 7.84 5.60
C PHE A 75 -6.99 9.06 5.14
N SER A 76 -6.72 10.22 5.74
CA SER A 76 -7.47 11.45 5.47
C SER A 76 -6.56 12.66 5.37
N GLY A 77 -7.09 13.78 4.90
CA GLY A 77 -6.35 15.03 4.83
C GLY A 77 -7.05 16.04 3.94
N ASN A 78 -6.34 17.15 3.69
CA ASN A 78 -6.78 18.20 2.80
C ASN A 78 -5.75 18.37 1.68
N LEU A 79 -6.22 18.35 0.43
CA LEU A 79 -5.39 18.64 -0.74
C LEU A 79 -5.54 20.12 -1.09
N SER A 80 -4.41 20.84 -1.14
CA SER A 80 -4.40 22.24 -1.57
C SER A 80 -3.47 22.42 -2.77
N MET A 81 -3.93 23.21 -3.73
CA MET A 81 -3.11 23.63 -4.87
C MET A 81 -2.25 24.85 -4.53
N ASP A 82 -2.48 25.48 -3.38
CA ASP A 82 -1.78 26.68 -2.95
C ASP A 82 -0.34 26.34 -2.55
N VAL A 83 0.56 27.27 -2.87
CA VAL A 83 1.99 27.17 -2.60
C VAL A 83 2.43 28.41 -1.86
N THR A 84 3.22 28.22 -0.81
CA THR A 84 3.80 29.34 -0.04
C THR A 84 4.69 30.21 -0.95
N GLU A 85 4.42 31.51 -0.93
CA GLU A 85 5.12 32.51 -1.77
C GLU A 85 6.63 32.57 -1.44
N ASP A 86 7.01 32.25 -0.21
CA ASP A 86 8.39 32.27 0.31
C ASP A 86 9.16 30.94 0.12
N SER A 87 8.59 29.97 -0.61
CA SER A 87 9.24 28.67 -0.79
C SER A 87 10.52 28.78 -1.63
N LYS A 88 11.65 28.32 -1.06
CA LYS A 88 12.92 28.18 -1.81
C LYS A 88 12.81 27.23 -3.01
N TRP A 89 11.86 26.30 -2.97
CA TRP A 89 11.62 25.30 -4.00
C TRP A 89 10.41 25.70 -4.83
N ARG A 90 10.64 26.20 -6.04
CA ARG A 90 9.55 26.52 -6.97
C ARG A 90 8.98 25.20 -7.53
N ILE A 91 7.90 24.71 -6.92
CA ILE A 91 7.22 23.50 -7.40
C ILE A 91 6.30 23.81 -8.59
N ASN A 92 6.31 22.91 -9.58
CA ASN A 92 5.42 23.00 -10.74
C ASN A 92 4.11 22.20 -10.54
N ARG A 93 4.03 21.36 -9.50
CA ARG A 93 2.87 20.52 -9.18
C ARG A 93 2.68 20.46 -7.66
N SER A 94 1.63 21.10 -7.17
CA SER A 94 1.08 21.01 -5.81
C SER A 94 -0.21 20.17 -5.82
N GLY A 95 -0.82 19.95 -4.66
CA GLY A 95 -2.06 19.22 -4.48
C GLY A 95 -1.89 17.73 -4.29
N PHE A 96 -0.80 17.27 -3.65
CA PHE A 96 -0.61 15.83 -3.40
C PHE A 96 -0.21 15.52 -1.97
N CYS A 97 -0.66 14.36 -1.51
CA CYS A 97 -0.17 13.73 -0.31
C CYS A 97 -0.23 12.21 -0.43
N GLY A 98 0.42 11.52 0.49
CA GLY A 98 0.45 10.08 0.46
C GLY A 98 1.02 9.47 1.71
N MET A 99 1.06 8.15 1.70
CA MET A 99 1.73 7.35 2.70
C MET A 99 2.63 6.33 2.02
N ARG A 100 3.78 6.10 2.63
CA ARG A 100 4.77 5.12 2.19
C ARG A 100 5.04 4.17 3.34
N SER A 101 5.01 2.87 3.06
CA SER A 101 5.41 1.89 4.06
C SER A 101 6.91 2.06 4.37
N LYS A 102 7.29 1.84 5.62
CA LYS A 102 8.67 1.55 5.98
C LYS A 102 9.14 0.40 5.08
N ARG A 103 10.42 0.45 4.70
CA ARG A 103 11.01 -0.64 3.93
C ARG A 103 10.80 -1.94 4.69
N PHE A 104 10.45 -3.00 3.95
CA PHE A 104 10.43 -4.33 4.53
C PHE A 104 11.83 -4.69 5.05
N ASP A 105 11.90 -5.66 5.95
CA ASP A 105 13.18 -6.20 6.41
C ASP A 105 13.83 -6.96 5.24
N GLY A 106 14.62 -6.24 4.44
CA GLY A 106 15.07 -6.68 3.12
C GLY A 106 14.01 -6.49 2.03
N PHE A 107 13.19 -7.52 1.82
CA PHE A 107 12.14 -7.56 0.79
C PHE A 107 11.08 -8.61 1.15
N ILE A 108 9.93 -8.51 0.51
CA ILE A 108 8.94 -9.60 0.47
C ILE A 108 8.94 -10.23 -0.92
N ASP A 109 8.84 -11.55 -0.94
CA ASP A 109 8.66 -12.35 -2.15
C ASP A 109 7.17 -12.53 -2.42
N LEU A 110 6.70 -12.00 -3.55
CA LEU A 110 5.34 -12.14 -4.05
C LEU A 110 5.28 -12.89 -5.38
N ASP A 111 6.33 -13.63 -5.77
CA ASP A 111 6.44 -14.34 -7.05
C ASP A 111 5.29 -15.33 -7.30
N SER A 112 4.77 -15.92 -6.22
CA SER A 112 3.64 -16.86 -6.28
C SER A 112 2.25 -16.21 -6.35
N TYR A 113 2.17 -14.88 -6.49
CA TYR A 113 0.93 -14.12 -6.57
C TYR A 113 0.94 -13.27 -7.85
N ASP A 114 -0.22 -13.09 -8.46
CA ASP A 114 -0.35 -12.35 -9.73
C ASP A 114 -1.00 -10.97 -9.54
N THR A 115 -1.65 -10.74 -8.39
CA THR A 115 -2.51 -9.57 -8.19
C THR A 115 -2.30 -8.97 -6.82
N ILE A 116 -2.19 -7.64 -6.74
CA ILE A 116 -2.33 -6.90 -5.49
C ILE A 116 -3.77 -6.43 -5.38
N ALA A 117 -4.41 -6.69 -4.25
CA ALA A 117 -5.76 -6.25 -3.97
C ALA A 117 -5.79 -5.33 -2.74
N LEU A 118 -6.62 -4.30 -2.80
CA LEU A 118 -6.85 -3.37 -1.70
C LEU A 118 -8.35 -3.29 -1.44
N LYS A 119 -8.75 -3.44 -0.17
CA LYS A 119 -10.14 -3.19 0.24
C LYS A 119 -10.23 -1.82 0.90
N LEU A 120 -11.01 -0.94 0.27
CA LEU A 120 -11.07 0.49 0.58
C LEU A 120 -12.48 1.06 0.43
N LYS A 121 -12.75 2.19 1.09
CA LYS A 121 -14.00 2.93 1.03
C LYS A 121 -13.74 4.44 1.07
N GLY A 122 -14.16 5.15 0.03
CA GLY A 122 -13.93 6.61 -0.10
C GLY A 122 -15.20 7.45 -0.26
N ASP A 123 -16.27 6.88 -0.82
CA ASP A 123 -17.55 7.56 -1.11
C ASP A 123 -18.73 6.96 -0.31
N GLY A 124 -18.43 6.16 0.73
CA GLY A 124 -19.41 5.38 1.47
C GLY A 124 -19.58 3.94 0.97
N ARG A 125 -19.11 3.60 -0.23
CA ARG A 125 -19.16 2.23 -0.77
C ARG A 125 -17.84 1.50 -0.54
N CYS A 126 -17.94 0.19 -0.31
CA CYS A 126 -16.78 -0.69 -0.19
C CYS A 126 -16.37 -1.19 -1.57
N TYR A 127 -15.10 -1.00 -1.91
CA TYR A 127 -14.50 -1.47 -3.16
C TYR A 127 -13.33 -2.40 -2.86
N ILE A 128 -13.17 -3.41 -3.72
CA ILE A 128 -11.93 -4.17 -3.82
C ILE A 128 -11.28 -3.76 -5.14
N SER A 129 -10.17 -3.03 -5.04
CA SER A 129 -9.38 -2.63 -6.21
C SER A 129 -8.29 -3.67 -6.43
N THR A 130 -8.25 -4.28 -7.61
CA THR A 130 -7.23 -5.25 -8.00
C THR A 130 -6.26 -4.63 -9.01
N ILE A 131 -4.98 -4.92 -8.83
CA ILE A 131 -3.88 -4.45 -9.66
C ILE A 131 -3.08 -5.68 -10.06
N PRO A 132 -3.27 -6.21 -11.28
CA PRO A 132 -2.45 -7.28 -11.80
C PRO A 132 -0.99 -6.84 -11.92
N LEU A 133 -0.06 -7.63 -11.40
CA LEU A 133 1.37 -7.34 -11.41
C LEU A 133 1.92 -7.28 -12.85
N GLU A 134 1.36 -8.08 -13.76
CA GLU A 134 1.69 -8.06 -15.20
C GLU A 134 1.39 -6.70 -15.87
N ARG A 135 0.46 -5.90 -15.31
CA ARG A 135 0.02 -4.60 -15.85
C ARG A 135 0.61 -3.43 -15.09
N TYR A 136 1.56 -3.68 -14.19
CA TYR A 136 2.14 -2.62 -13.38
C TYR A 136 2.98 -1.68 -14.25
N LEU A 137 2.60 -0.40 -14.30
CA LEU A 137 3.28 0.58 -15.12
C LEU A 137 4.45 1.22 -14.36
N PRO A 138 5.68 1.20 -14.90
CA PRO A 138 6.80 1.92 -14.30
C PRO A 138 6.56 3.42 -14.39
N THR A 139 6.73 4.14 -13.28
CA THR A 139 6.56 5.60 -13.23
C THR A 139 7.77 6.29 -12.64
N TRP A 140 8.06 7.50 -13.12
CA TRP A 140 9.06 8.41 -12.57
C TRP A 140 8.43 9.79 -12.38
N ARG A 141 8.45 10.28 -11.12
CA ARG A 141 7.87 11.60 -10.75
C ARG A 141 6.44 11.80 -11.29
N GLY A 142 5.62 10.75 -11.22
CA GLY A 142 4.23 10.77 -11.66
C GLY A 142 4.00 10.67 -13.17
N ASN A 143 5.04 10.40 -13.97
CA ASN A 143 4.90 10.14 -15.40
C ASN A 143 5.21 8.67 -15.69
N VAL A 144 4.44 8.06 -16.59
CA VAL A 144 4.70 6.69 -17.06
C VAL A 144 6.00 6.70 -17.88
N ILE A 145 6.86 5.73 -17.61
CA ILE A 145 8.08 5.50 -18.37
C ILE A 145 7.71 4.63 -19.56
N ASP A 146 7.93 5.14 -20.77
CA ASP A 146 7.75 4.36 -22.01
C ASP A 146 8.96 3.45 -22.21
N ALA A 147 9.04 2.41 -21.38
CA ALA A 147 10.04 1.37 -21.46
C ALA A 147 9.40 0.04 -21.10
N LYS A 148 9.74 -1.01 -21.88
CA LYS A 148 9.35 -2.38 -21.55
C LYS A 148 10.19 -2.86 -20.37
N MET A 149 9.69 -2.60 -19.16
CA MET A 149 10.31 -3.03 -17.91
C MET A 149 9.30 -3.83 -17.11
N GLU A 150 9.67 -5.07 -16.79
CA GLU A 150 8.85 -5.94 -15.96
C GLU A 150 9.17 -5.71 -14.48
N MET A 151 8.13 -5.72 -13.66
CA MET A 151 8.26 -5.69 -12.21
C MET A 151 8.87 -7.01 -11.74
N ASN A 152 9.78 -6.98 -10.76
CA ASN A 152 10.27 -8.18 -10.09
C ASN A 152 9.39 -8.48 -8.85
N PRO A 153 8.41 -9.40 -8.93
CA PRO A 153 7.51 -9.72 -7.83
C PRO A 153 8.22 -10.42 -6.67
N SER A 154 9.34 -11.11 -6.93
CA SER A 154 10.11 -11.82 -5.91
C SER A 154 10.94 -10.88 -5.02
N ARG A 155 11.01 -9.58 -5.33
CA ARG A 155 11.78 -8.59 -4.55
C ARG A 155 11.06 -7.25 -4.38
N ILE A 156 9.97 -7.25 -3.63
CA ILE A 156 9.26 -6.00 -3.26
C ILE A 156 9.86 -5.41 -2.00
N VAL A 157 10.25 -4.13 -2.06
CA VAL A 157 10.97 -3.44 -0.96
C VAL A 157 10.07 -2.54 -0.11
N GLY A 158 8.91 -2.16 -0.62
CA GLY A 158 7.95 -1.29 0.05
C GLY A 158 6.78 -0.95 -0.87
N MET A 159 5.77 -0.30 -0.31
CA MET A 159 4.57 0.13 -1.04
C MET A 159 4.24 1.58 -0.68
N SER A 160 3.56 2.28 -1.58
CA SER A 160 3.08 3.63 -1.31
C SER A 160 1.74 3.87 -1.96
N LEU A 161 0.92 4.68 -1.30
CA LEU A 161 -0.34 5.18 -1.81
C LEU A 161 -0.24 6.70 -1.84
N SER A 162 -0.71 7.30 -2.93
CA SER A 162 -0.70 8.75 -3.14
C SER A 162 -2.07 9.18 -3.64
N VAL A 163 -2.55 10.29 -3.11
CA VAL A 163 -3.76 10.98 -3.55
C VAL A 163 -3.33 12.33 -4.12
N ASN A 164 -3.96 12.72 -5.22
CA ASN A 164 -3.66 13.94 -5.93
C ASN A 164 -4.96 14.69 -6.25
N ALA A 165 -4.95 16.01 -6.08
CA ALA A 165 -6.03 16.90 -6.49
C ALA A 165 -6.19 16.90 -8.02
N GLY A 166 -5.09 16.74 -8.76
CA GLY A 166 -5.08 16.67 -10.21
C GLY A 166 -5.02 15.24 -10.76
N GLY A 167 -5.69 15.02 -11.89
CA GLY A 167 -5.68 13.76 -12.64
C GLY A 167 -6.92 12.89 -12.41
N GLY A 168 -6.83 11.63 -12.81
CA GLY A 168 -7.94 10.67 -12.77
C GLY A 168 -8.54 10.39 -14.14
N PHE A 169 -9.40 9.37 -14.19
CA PHE A 169 -10.17 9.01 -15.38
C PHE A 169 -11.36 9.97 -15.57
N ALA A 170 -11.95 10.00 -16.76
CA ALA A 170 -13.12 10.82 -17.04
C ALA A 170 -14.27 10.50 -16.07
N GLY A 171 -14.72 11.51 -15.32
CA GLY A 171 -15.76 11.36 -14.29
C GLY A 171 -15.26 11.11 -12.87
N ALA A 172 -13.93 11.02 -12.65
CA ALA A 172 -13.37 11.03 -11.32
C ALA A 172 -13.58 12.39 -10.64
N LYS A 173 -13.83 12.40 -9.32
CA LYS A 173 -13.83 13.62 -8.52
C LYS A 173 -12.39 14.12 -8.39
N SER A 174 -12.10 15.25 -9.01
CA SER A 174 -10.80 15.93 -8.95
C SER A 174 -10.95 17.34 -8.37
N GLY A 175 -9.85 17.90 -7.89
CA GLY A 175 -9.76 19.25 -7.32
C GLY A 175 -9.22 19.24 -5.89
N PRO A 176 -8.90 20.43 -5.35
CA PRO A 176 -8.53 20.58 -3.95
C PRO A 176 -9.72 20.29 -3.03
N GLY A 177 -9.42 20.00 -1.77
CA GLY A 177 -10.40 19.75 -0.72
C GLY A 177 -10.08 18.54 0.15
N ASP A 178 -11.02 18.24 1.04
CA ASP A 178 -10.86 17.14 1.98
C ASP A 178 -11.05 15.79 1.29
N PHE A 179 -10.22 14.83 1.68
CA PHE A 179 -10.39 13.43 1.33
C PHE A 179 -10.37 12.56 2.58
N LYS A 180 -11.09 11.44 2.50
CA LYS A 180 -11.10 10.39 3.50
C LYS A 180 -11.14 9.05 2.76
N LEU A 181 -10.22 8.16 3.11
CA LEU A 181 -10.15 6.80 2.62
C LEU A 181 -10.09 5.86 3.82
N GLU A 182 -11.15 5.09 4.00
CA GLU A 182 -11.17 3.96 4.92
C GLU A 182 -10.48 2.77 4.24
N MET A 183 -9.59 2.10 4.97
CA MET A 183 -8.76 1.01 4.47
C MET A 183 -8.84 -0.18 5.41
N ASP A 184 -9.18 -1.33 4.84
CA ASP A 184 -9.26 -2.58 5.60
C ASP A 184 -7.96 -3.37 5.47
N TRP A 185 -7.52 -3.64 4.23
CA TRP A 185 -6.33 -4.46 3.99
C TRP A 185 -5.74 -4.23 2.61
N ILE A 186 -4.48 -4.67 2.48
CA ILE A 186 -3.76 -4.87 1.23
C ILE A 186 -3.27 -6.32 1.23
N LYS A 187 -3.65 -7.06 0.19
CA LYS A 187 -3.30 -8.48 0.01
C LYS A 187 -2.60 -8.71 -1.33
N ALA A 188 -1.76 -9.73 -1.37
CA ALA A 188 -1.40 -10.40 -2.61
C ALA A 188 -2.36 -11.57 -2.81
N LEU A 189 -2.89 -11.71 -4.04
CA LEU A 189 -3.81 -12.76 -4.44
C LEU A 189 -3.18 -13.57 -5.57
N ARG A 190 -3.45 -14.86 -5.56
CA ARG A 190 -3.17 -15.79 -6.67
C ARG A 190 -4.51 -16.14 -7.31
N ALA A 191 -4.66 -15.84 -8.59
CA ALA A 191 -5.76 -16.38 -9.37
C ALA A 191 -5.68 -17.92 -9.35
N GLN A 192 -6.80 -18.57 -9.06
CA GLN A 192 -6.92 -20.02 -9.09
C GLN A 192 -7.00 -20.52 -10.52
#